data_AF-A0A2A4QRV5-F1
#
_entry.id   AF-A0A2A4QRV5-F1
#
_cell.length_a   1.000
_cell.length_b   1.000
_cell.length_c   1.000
_cell.angle_alpha   90.00
_cell.angle_beta   90.00
_cell.angle_gamma   90.00
#
_symmetry.space_group_name_H-M   'P 1'
#
loop_
_entity.id
_entity.type
_entity.pdbx_description
1 polymer ?
#
loop_
_entity_poly.entity_id
_entity_poly.type
_entity_poly.pdbx_seq_one_letter_code
_entity_poly.pdbx_strand_id
1 'polypeptide(L)'
;MKSSLKILIKEKLVLKKFRGELSINDVQIIFRETKKLKESYPDFNTINDYRGAILTFEKNDFVQLMKYYNKDTFSDTIKLYIVDSPKLFVIYKFYQDNYDFKNTQIFNTLEGACSSNGVNIKLIKDFFG
;
A
#
# COMPACT_ATOMS: atom_id res chain seq x y z
N MET A 1 -7.26 13.51 1.25
CA MET A 1 -7.22 12.18 0.60
C MET A 1 -8.64 11.62 0.33
N LYS A 2 -8.86 11.00 -0.84
CA LYS A 2 -10.00 10.08 -1.06
C LYS A 2 -9.50 8.63 -0.99
N SER A 3 -10.15 7.77 -0.22
CA SER A 3 -9.78 6.36 -0.09
C SER A 3 -10.96 5.42 -0.34
N SER A 4 -10.67 4.19 -0.78
CA SER A 4 -11.65 3.12 -0.92
C SER A 4 -11.01 1.78 -0.57
N LEU A 5 -11.80 0.87 0.01
CA LEU A 5 -11.37 -0.43 0.49
C LEU A 5 -12.32 -1.51 -0.01
N LYS A 6 -11.79 -2.63 -0.48
CA LYS A 6 -12.55 -3.84 -0.80
C LYS A 6 -11.80 -5.07 -0.29
N ILE A 7 -12.51 -5.99 0.35
CA ILE A 7 -11.95 -7.24 0.86
C ILE A 7 -12.52 -8.39 0.04
N LEU A 8 -11.65 -9.20 -0.52
CA LEU A 8 -11.98 -10.39 -1.29
C LEU A 8 -11.59 -11.62 -0.48
N ILE A 9 -12.56 -12.17 0.27
CA ILE A 9 -12.32 -13.23 1.26
C ILE A 9 -11.83 -14.52 0.60
N LYS A 10 -12.42 -14.92 -0.53
CA LYS A 10 -12.06 -16.18 -1.20
C LYS A 10 -10.63 -16.14 -1.75
N GLU A 11 -10.20 -14.97 -2.21
CA GLU A 11 -8.89 -14.73 -2.80
C GLU A 11 -7.82 -14.37 -1.76
N LYS A 12 -8.22 -14.17 -0.49
CA LYS A 12 -7.36 -13.62 0.57
C LYS A 12 -6.67 -12.32 0.15
N LEU A 13 -7.44 -11.39 -0.41
CA LEU A 13 -6.95 -10.09 -0.90
C LEU A 13 -7.64 -8.92 -0.21
N VAL A 14 -6.82 -7.93 0.17
CA VAL A 14 -7.26 -6.60 0.57
C VAL A 14 -6.89 -5.61 -0.53
N LEU A 15 -7.86 -4.89 -1.08
CA LEU A 15 -7.67 -3.89 -2.12
C LEU A 15 -7.88 -2.50 -1.54
N LYS A 16 -6.91 -1.62 -1.70
CA LYS A 16 -6.96 -0.23 -1.24
C LYS A 16 -6.66 0.72 -2.39
N LYS A 17 -7.48 1.75 -2.54
CA LYS A 17 -7.34 2.78 -3.57
C LYS A 17 -7.23 4.14 -2.88
N PHE A 18 -6.18 4.90 -3.18
CA PHE A 18 -5.93 6.23 -2.63
C PHE A 18 -5.76 7.24 -3.76
N ARG A 19 -6.44 8.40 -3.66
CA ARG A 19 -6.46 9.44 -4.69
C ARG A 19 -6.38 10.84 -4.06
N GLY A 20 -5.84 11.79 -4.84
CA GLY A 20 -5.71 13.19 -4.45
C GLY A 20 -4.57 13.45 -3.48
N GLU A 21 -4.62 14.58 -2.78
CA GLU A 21 -3.59 14.97 -1.83
C GLU A 21 -3.54 14.04 -0.61
N LEU A 22 -2.32 13.64 -0.26
CA LEU A 22 -1.96 12.75 0.84
C LEU A 22 -0.94 13.45 1.74
N SER A 23 -1.42 13.91 2.90
CA SER A 23 -0.61 14.49 3.96
C SER A 23 0.06 13.41 4.82
N ILE A 24 1.00 13.82 5.67
CA ILE A 24 1.64 12.88 6.62
C ILE A 24 0.62 12.32 7.63
N ASN A 25 -0.39 13.11 8.00
CA ASN A 25 -1.48 12.67 8.87
C ASN A 25 -2.34 11.59 8.18
N ASP A 26 -2.58 11.71 6.87
CA ASP A 26 -3.29 10.68 6.10
C ASP A 26 -2.50 9.37 6.10
N VAL A 27 -1.17 9.43 5.95
CA VAL A 27 -0.31 8.23 6.04
C VAL A 27 -0.39 7.58 7.42
N GLN A 28 -0.41 8.38 8.49
CA GLN A 28 -0.59 7.87 9.85
C GLN A 28 -1.93 7.13 10.00
N ILE A 29 -3.01 7.67 9.43
CA ILE A 29 -4.34 7.02 9.40
C ILE A 29 -4.26 5.69 8.63
N ILE A 30 -3.65 5.70 7.44
CA ILE A 30 -3.47 4.48 6.61
C ILE A 30 -2.71 3.39 7.38
N PHE A 31 -1.68 3.74 8.15
CA PHE A 31 -0.92 2.76 8.94
C PHE A 31 -1.74 2.19 10.10
N ARG A 32 -2.56 3.00 10.77
CA ARG A 32 -3.50 2.52 11.80
C ARG A 32 -4.53 1.57 11.21
N GLU A 33 -5.09 1.89 10.05
CA GLU A 33 -6.01 1.00 9.33
C GLU A 33 -5.33 -0.29 8.87
N THR A 34 -4.08 -0.19 8.42
CA THR A 34 -3.28 -1.35 8.02
C THR A 34 -3.04 -2.31 9.19
N LYS A 35 -2.77 -1.78 10.40
CA LYS A 35 -2.66 -2.60 11.60
C LYS A 35 -3.97 -3.33 11.92
N LYS A 36 -5.12 -2.63 11.90
CA LYS A 36 -6.44 -3.25 12.13
C LYS A 36 -6.75 -4.35 11.11
N LEU A 37 -6.40 -4.12 9.85
CA LEU A 37 -6.58 -5.09 8.78
C LEU A 37 -5.67 -6.31 8.93
N LYS A 38 -4.41 -6.11 9.37
CA LYS A 38 -3.52 -7.23 9.72
C LYS A 38 -4.12 -8.08 10.84
N GLU A 39 -4.66 -7.45 11.88
CA GLU A 39 -5.28 -8.17 13.01
C GLU A 39 -6.52 -8.96 12.58
N SER A 40 -7.30 -8.43 11.63
CA SER A 40 -8.54 -9.07 11.14
C SER A 40 -8.30 -10.10 10.04
N TYR A 41 -7.26 -9.91 9.22
CA TYR A 41 -6.95 -10.67 8.01
C TYR A 41 -5.43 -10.94 7.93
N PRO A 42 -4.85 -11.66 8.90
CA PRO A 42 -3.40 -11.79 9.05
C PRO A 42 -2.70 -12.50 7.89
N ASP A 43 -3.44 -13.31 7.13
CA ASP A 43 -2.94 -14.12 6.02
C ASP A 43 -3.33 -13.56 4.64
N PHE A 44 -3.83 -12.32 4.56
CA PHE A 44 -4.26 -11.70 3.31
C PHE A 44 -3.15 -10.89 2.66
N ASN A 45 -2.96 -11.03 1.35
CA ASN A 45 -2.11 -10.12 0.58
C ASN A 45 -2.83 -8.78 0.38
N THR A 46 -2.07 -7.70 0.22
CA THR A 46 -2.64 -6.35 0.04
C THR A 46 -2.20 -5.73 -1.28
N ILE A 47 -3.13 -5.14 -2.01
CA ILE A 47 -2.86 -4.31 -3.18
C ILE A 47 -3.23 -2.87 -2.85
N ASN A 48 -2.25 -1.97 -2.88
CA ASN A 48 -2.41 -0.56 -2.59
C ASN A 48 -2.18 0.27 -3.87
N ASP A 49 -3.24 0.83 -4.43
CA ASP A 49 -3.18 1.69 -5.60
C ASP A 49 -3.11 3.16 -5.17
N TYR A 50 -1.95 3.78 -5.38
CA TYR A 50 -1.68 5.19 -5.14
C TYR A 50 -1.59 6.02 -6.43
N ARG A 51 -1.99 5.47 -7.58
CA ARG A 51 -1.99 6.24 -8.84
C ARG A 51 -2.91 7.45 -8.72
N GLY A 52 -2.46 8.62 -9.13
CA GLY A 52 -3.20 9.88 -8.92
C GLY A 52 -3.28 10.34 -7.46
N ALA A 53 -2.45 9.79 -6.56
CA ALA A 53 -2.20 10.38 -5.24
C ALA A 53 -0.99 11.32 -5.30
N ILE A 54 -1.06 12.42 -4.55
CA ILE A 54 -0.01 13.46 -4.52
C ILE A 54 0.44 13.64 -3.08
N LEU A 55 1.73 13.43 -2.82
CA LEU A 55 2.31 13.57 -1.49
C LEU A 55 2.56 15.05 -1.17
N THR A 56 1.95 15.55 -0.11
CA THR A 56 2.09 16.95 0.35
C THR A 56 3.09 17.11 1.51
N PHE A 57 3.88 16.07 1.77
CA PHE A 57 4.94 16.05 2.78
C PHE A 57 6.27 15.60 2.17
N GLU A 58 7.37 15.78 2.90
CA GLU A 58 8.71 15.43 2.44
C GLU A 58 9.24 14.15 3.08
N LYS A 59 10.33 13.61 2.52
CA LYS A 59 10.96 12.37 3.02
C LYS A 59 11.23 12.41 4.53
N ASN A 60 11.65 13.57 5.06
CA ASN A 60 11.98 13.69 6.48
C ASN A 60 10.74 13.52 7.37
N ASP A 61 9.57 14.01 6.96
CA ASP A 61 8.32 13.81 7.69
C ASP A 61 7.98 12.32 7.76
N PHE A 62 8.16 11.61 6.64
CA PHE A 62 7.99 10.17 6.58
C PHE A 62 8.95 9.41 7.49
N VAL A 63 10.23 9.80 7.50
CA VAL A 63 11.25 9.20 8.38
C VAL A 63 10.88 9.39 9.85
N GLN A 64 10.42 10.59 10.23
CA GLN A 64 9.96 10.84 11.61
C GLN A 64 8.74 9.99 11.97
N LEU A 65 7.76 9.89 11.06
CA LEU A 65 6.57 9.05 11.26
C LEU A 65 6.96 7.59 11.49
N MET A 66 7.88 7.07 10.69
CA MET A 66 8.29 5.67 10.76
C MET A 66 8.99 5.28 12.06
N LYS A 67 9.51 6.23 12.86
CA LYS A 67 10.05 5.94 14.20
C LYS A 67 9.02 5.37 15.16
N TYR A 68 7.73 5.60 14.90
CA TYR A 68 6.63 5.13 15.74
C TYR A 68 6.05 3.79 15.29
N TYR A 69 6.56 3.22 14.20
CA TYR A 69 6.05 1.99 13.62
C TYR A 69 7.16 0.96 13.49
N ASN A 70 6.80 -0.31 13.69
CA ASN A 70 7.71 -1.44 13.63
C ASN A 70 7.13 -2.52 12.70
N LYS A 71 7.88 -3.61 12.51
CA LYS A 71 7.43 -4.75 11.70
C LYS A 71 6.06 -5.30 12.13
N ASP A 72 5.74 -5.25 13.43
CA ASP A 72 4.48 -5.77 13.95
C ASP A 72 3.25 -4.97 13.49
N THR A 73 3.46 -3.71 13.07
CA THR A 73 2.40 -2.86 12.49
C THR A 73 1.91 -3.38 11.15
N PHE A 74 2.80 -3.98 10.34
CA PHE A 74 2.52 -4.30 8.95
C PHE A 74 2.42 -5.82 8.75
N SER A 75 1.66 -6.24 7.74
CA SER A 75 1.47 -7.67 7.47
C SER A 75 2.79 -8.34 7.05
N ASP A 76 2.98 -9.59 7.43
CA ASP A 76 4.09 -10.43 6.93
C ASP A 76 3.79 -11.06 5.56
N THR A 77 2.59 -10.84 5.04
CA THR A 77 2.16 -11.22 3.68
C THR A 77 2.60 -10.23 2.60
N ILE A 78 2.39 -10.59 1.34
CA ILE A 78 2.79 -9.76 0.19
C ILE A 78 1.99 -8.45 0.17
N LYS A 79 2.70 -7.33 -0.01
CA LYS A 79 2.14 -5.98 -0.17
C LYS A 79 2.58 -5.42 -1.51
N LEU A 80 1.62 -5.21 -2.39
CA LEU A 80 1.83 -4.61 -3.71
C LEU A 80 1.48 -3.12 -3.63
N TYR A 81 2.37 -2.26 -4.10
CA TYR A 81 2.14 -0.83 -4.24
C TYR A 81 2.17 -0.46 -5.71
N ILE A 82 1.09 0.18 -6.19
CA ILE A 82 0.98 0.66 -7.57
C ILE A 82 1.08 2.18 -7.51
N VAL A 83 2.14 2.73 -8.10
CA VAL A 83 2.48 4.16 -8.02
C VAL A 83 2.76 4.71 -9.43
N ASP A 84 2.38 5.96 -9.68
CA ASP A 84 2.64 6.67 -10.94
C ASP A 84 3.50 7.92 -10.77
N SER A 85 3.90 8.24 -9.53
CA SER A 85 4.75 9.39 -9.21
C SER A 85 6.16 8.95 -8.78
N PRO A 86 7.23 9.59 -9.29
CA PRO A 86 8.58 9.39 -8.80
C PRO A 86 8.71 9.62 -7.29
N LYS A 87 7.98 10.60 -6.73
CA LYS A 87 8.02 10.90 -5.29
C LYS A 87 7.46 9.73 -4.46
N LEU A 88 6.34 9.15 -4.90
CA LEU A 88 5.76 7.96 -4.27
C LEU A 88 6.71 6.76 -4.38
N PHE A 89 7.30 6.54 -5.55
CA PHE A 89 8.26 5.46 -5.76
C PHE A 89 9.46 5.57 -4.80
N VAL A 90 10.06 6.76 -4.69
CA VAL A 90 11.19 7.00 -3.78
C VAL A 90 10.81 6.74 -2.32
N ILE A 91 9.65 7.21 -1.86
CA ILE A 91 9.21 6.99 -0.47
C ILE A 91 8.98 5.50 -0.20
N TYR A 92 8.28 4.78 -1.07
CA TYR A 92 7.99 3.37 -0.85
C TYR A 92 9.21 2.47 -1.06
N LYS A 93 10.16 2.87 -1.91
CA LYS A 93 11.44 2.19 -2.05
C LYS A 93 12.32 2.38 -0.81
N PHE A 94 12.39 3.62 -0.31
CA PHE A 94 13.03 3.91 0.97
C PHE A 94 12.39 3.11 2.12
N TYR A 95 11.06 3.03 2.13
CA TYR A 95 10.28 2.22 3.08
C TYR A 95 10.65 0.73 3.00
N GLN A 96 10.75 0.16 1.80
CA GLN A 96 11.16 -1.23 1.57
C GLN A 96 12.57 -1.50 2.09
N ASP A 97 13.52 -0.63 1.76
CA ASP A 97 14.96 -0.87 2.00
C ASP A 97 15.38 -0.64 3.48
N ASN A 98 14.69 0.24 4.21
CA ASN A 98 15.13 0.67 5.55
C ASN A 98 14.35 0.02 6.72
N TYR A 99 13.22 -0.62 6.44
CA TYR A 99 12.32 -1.14 7.50
C TYR A 99 12.04 -2.65 7.35
N ASP A 100 12.92 -3.36 6.65
CA ASP A 100 12.95 -4.83 6.51
C ASP A 100 11.63 -5.48 6.02
N PHE A 101 10.85 -4.73 5.23
CA PHE A 101 9.61 -5.22 4.64
C PHE A 101 9.86 -5.98 3.33
N LYS A 102 10.57 -7.11 3.41
CA LYS A 102 11.00 -7.94 2.25
C LYS A 102 9.85 -8.42 1.35
N ASN A 103 8.64 -8.42 1.87
CA ASN A 103 7.38 -8.78 1.21
C ASN A 103 6.68 -7.59 0.51
N THR A 104 7.33 -6.43 0.43
CA THR A 104 6.84 -5.26 -0.31
C THR A 104 7.34 -5.30 -1.75
N GLN A 105 6.45 -5.05 -2.70
CA GLN A 105 6.78 -4.93 -4.12
C GLN A 105 6.13 -3.67 -4.69
N ILE A 106 6.84 -2.97 -5.56
CA ILE A 106 6.42 -1.68 -6.13
C ILE A 106 6.31 -1.83 -7.65
N PHE A 107 5.17 -1.42 -8.20
CA PHE A 107 4.85 -1.48 -9.62
C PHE A 107 4.36 -0.13 -10.11
N ASN A 108 4.51 0.10 -11.42
CA ASN A 108 3.92 1.25 -12.11
C ASN A 108 2.55 0.93 -12.75
N THR A 109 2.19 -0.34 -12.89
CA THR A 109 0.92 -0.79 -13.48
C THR A 109 0.24 -1.86 -12.62
N LEU A 110 -1.10 -1.90 -12.70
CA LEU A 110 -1.90 -2.93 -12.05
C LEU A 110 -1.66 -4.29 -12.70
N GLU A 111 -1.53 -4.30 -14.02
CA GLU A 111 -1.25 -5.46 -14.87
C GLU A 111 0.05 -6.15 -14.47
N GLY A 112 1.14 -5.37 -14.30
CA GLY A 112 2.43 -5.90 -13.88
C GLY A 112 2.39 -6.49 -12.47
N ALA A 113 1.71 -5.81 -11.54
CA ALA A 113 1.53 -6.29 -10.17
C ALA A 113 0.76 -7.62 -10.14
N CYS A 114 -0.32 -7.71 -10.92
CA CYS A 114 -1.16 -8.90 -11.01
C CYS A 114 -0.42 -10.09 -11.62
N SER A 115 0.24 -9.88 -12.78
CA SER A 115 0.96 -10.93 -13.49
C SER A 115 2.10 -11.50 -12.65
N SER A 116 2.82 -10.65 -11.90
CA SER A 116 3.97 -11.08 -11.10
C SER A 116 3.55 -11.86 -9.83
N ASN A 117 2.29 -11.75 -9.42
CA ASN A 117 1.78 -12.32 -8.16
C ASN A 117 0.61 -13.29 -8.37
N GLY A 118 0.34 -13.71 -9.61
CA GLY A 118 -0.72 -14.67 -9.92
C GLY A 118 -2.14 -14.18 -9.59
N VAL A 119 -2.38 -12.87 -9.55
CA VAL A 119 -3.70 -12.29 -9.29
C VAL A 119 -4.46 -12.14 -10.61
N ASN A 120 -5.69 -12.67 -10.68
CA ASN A 120 -6.55 -12.46 -11.84
C ASN A 120 -7.07 -11.01 -11.86
N ILE A 121 -6.51 -10.19 -12.76
CA ILE A 121 -6.86 -8.77 -12.88
C ILE A 121 -8.36 -8.53 -13.09
N LYS A 122 -9.08 -9.45 -13.75
CA LYS A 122 -10.52 -9.30 -14.00
C LYS A 122 -11.34 -9.21 -12.70
N LEU A 123 -10.84 -9.76 -11.58
CA LEU A 123 -11.51 -9.72 -10.28
C LEU A 123 -11.46 -8.34 -9.61
N ILE A 124 -10.46 -7.54 -9.99
CA ILE A 124 -10.12 -6.30 -9.27
C ILE A 124 -10.15 -5.06 -10.17
N LYS A 125 -10.22 -5.24 -11.50
CA LYS A 125 -10.16 -4.14 -12.46
C LYS A 125 -11.26 -3.12 -12.24
N ASP A 126 -12.50 -3.55 -12.00
CA ASP A 126 -13.64 -2.64 -11.78
C ASP A 126 -13.49 -1.79 -10.52
N PHE A 127 -12.79 -2.29 -9.50
CA PHE A 127 -12.50 -1.52 -8.29
C PHE A 127 -11.44 -0.43 -8.53
N PHE A 128 -10.43 -0.74 -9.35
CA PHE A 128 -9.32 0.16 -9.63
C PHE A 128 -9.53 1.09 -10.83
N GLY A 129 -10.45 0.74 -11.73
CA GLY A 129 -10.85 1.52 -12.89
C GLY A 129 -11.39 2.91 -12.59
#